data_AF-A0A8X6I0B6-F1
#
_entry.id   AF-A0A8X6I0B6-F1
#
_cell.length_a   1.000
_cell.length_b   1.000
_cell.length_c   1.000
_cell.angle_alpha   90.00
_cell.angle_beta   90.00
_cell.angle_gamma   90.00
#
_symmetry.space_group_name_H-M   'P 1'
#
loop_
_entity.id
_entity.type
_entity.pdbx_description
1 polymer ?
#
loop_
_entity_poly.entity_id
_entity_poly.type
_entity_poly.pdbx_seq_one_letter_code
_entity_poly.pdbx_strand_id
1 'polypeptide(L)'
;MFEIIRSSGRYGIFASIAGACNRLKVQQAKFLQYIMQCLQCATPETKQIQLVPRLLGFKVCDQPEISICLQGSLLVQAILKFHKPIKVVNSILNMKPQDLAFLASHVQGCHVFHAFFSSNSVGEKSKDKLIQSLKPCIINIASDRNGCLTLSRIWMLLSIKLKTTMANILVQEEKSLNANSNGNALLRKCGIFFFKKDIEKWKEMMNNLSCSNTKKL
;
A
#
# COMPACT_ATOMS: atom_id res chain seq x y z
N MET A 1 -27.21 11.50 -4.19
CA MET A 1 -26.76 10.42 -5.09
C MET A 1 -25.76 9.47 -4.42
N PHE A 2 -24.60 9.93 -3.93
CA PHE A 2 -23.58 9.04 -3.35
C PHE A 2 -24.08 8.30 -2.09
N GLU A 3 -24.86 8.96 -1.22
CA GLU A 3 -25.53 8.29 -0.10
C GLU A 3 -26.47 7.16 -0.56
N ILE A 4 -27.22 7.37 -1.63
CA ILE A 4 -28.14 6.36 -2.17
C ILE A 4 -27.35 5.15 -2.67
N ILE A 5 -26.23 5.38 -3.37
CA ILE A 5 -25.33 4.31 -3.83
C ILE A 5 -24.77 3.54 -2.64
N ARG A 6 -24.33 4.23 -1.58
CA ARG A 6 -23.81 3.62 -0.36
C ARG A 6 -24.88 2.79 0.35
N SER A 7 -26.05 3.36 0.60
CA SER A 7 -27.17 2.69 1.29
C SER A 7 -27.73 1.50 0.48
N SER A 8 -27.63 1.53 -0.85
CA SER A 8 -28.02 0.41 -1.72
C SER A 8 -26.97 -0.70 -1.82
N GLY A 9 -25.79 -0.55 -1.19
CA GLY A 9 -24.70 -1.55 -1.24
C GLY A 9 -24.02 -1.68 -2.61
N ARG A 10 -24.32 -0.80 -3.58
CA ARG A 10 -23.81 -0.88 -4.96
C ARG A 10 -22.45 -0.20 -5.11
N TYR A 11 -21.50 -0.58 -4.28
CA TYR A 11 -20.19 0.06 -4.15
C TYR A 11 -19.33 0.04 -5.44
N GLY A 12 -19.58 -0.92 -6.33
CA GLY A 12 -18.90 -1.00 -7.64
C GLY A 12 -19.10 0.23 -8.52
N ILE A 13 -20.18 1.00 -8.31
CA ILE A 13 -20.42 2.26 -9.00
C ILE A 13 -19.33 3.27 -8.66
N PHE A 14 -18.89 3.36 -7.39
CA PHE A 14 -17.81 4.27 -7.01
C PHE A 14 -16.49 3.92 -7.69
N ALA A 15 -16.13 2.64 -7.75
CA ALA A 15 -14.93 2.18 -8.45
C ALA A 15 -15.00 2.50 -9.95
N SER A 16 -16.17 2.34 -10.56
CA SER A 16 -16.41 2.67 -11.98
C SER A 16 -16.26 4.16 -12.27
N ILE A 17 -16.84 5.02 -11.41
CA ILE A 17 -16.70 6.48 -11.52
C ILE A 17 -15.23 6.89 -11.32
N ALA A 18 -14.55 6.35 -10.30
CA ALA A 18 -13.13 6.62 -10.08
C ALA A 18 -12.26 6.19 -11.28
N GLY A 19 -12.58 5.05 -11.89
CA GLY A 19 -11.96 4.58 -13.12
C GLY A 19 -12.18 5.54 -14.30
N ALA A 20 -13.39 6.08 -14.46
CA ALA A 20 -13.70 7.08 -15.48
C ALA A 20 -12.94 8.41 -15.23
N CYS A 21 -12.91 8.90 -13.99
CA CYS A 21 -12.11 10.06 -13.59
C CYS A 21 -10.61 9.87 -13.88
N ASN A 22 -10.11 8.64 -13.76
CA ASN A 22 -8.73 8.30 -14.11
C ASN A 22 -8.45 8.29 -15.60
N ARG A 23 -9.37 7.73 -16.38
CA ARG A 23 -9.24 7.63 -17.85
C ARG A 23 -9.34 9.01 -18.49
N LEU A 24 -10.33 9.80 -18.07
CA LEU A 24 -10.62 11.12 -18.63
C LEU A 24 -9.83 12.26 -17.97
N LYS A 25 -9.14 11.99 -16.84
CA LYS A 25 -8.37 12.99 -16.07
C LYS A 25 -9.18 14.20 -15.60
N VAL A 26 -10.49 14.03 -15.39
CA VAL A 26 -11.42 15.09 -14.96
C VAL A 26 -12.14 14.74 -13.65
N GLN A 27 -12.58 15.77 -12.94
CA GLN A 27 -13.42 15.68 -11.72
C GLN A 27 -12.85 14.84 -10.57
N GLN A 28 -11.56 14.49 -10.59
CA GLN A 28 -10.91 13.68 -9.55
C GLN A 28 -11.04 14.28 -8.14
N ALA A 29 -10.81 15.59 -8.02
CA ALA A 29 -10.93 16.30 -6.75
C ALA A 29 -12.38 16.33 -6.24
N LYS A 30 -13.35 16.62 -7.14
CA LYS A 30 -14.78 16.64 -6.77
C LYS A 30 -15.26 15.25 -6.36
N PHE A 31 -14.86 14.20 -7.10
CA PHE A 31 -15.16 12.82 -6.73
C PHE A 31 -14.64 12.50 -5.32
N LEU A 32 -13.40 12.86 -5.02
CA LEU A 32 -12.81 12.63 -3.70
C LEU A 32 -13.54 13.41 -2.61
N GLN A 33 -13.96 14.65 -2.88
CA GLN A 33 -14.76 15.44 -1.95
C GLN A 33 -16.12 14.77 -1.66
N TYR A 34 -16.84 14.34 -2.70
CA TYR A 34 -18.15 13.70 -2.52
C TYR A 34 -18.06 12.36 -1.81
N ILE A 35 -17.05 11.53 -2.08
CA ILE A 35 -16.88 10.26 -1.36
C ILE A 35 -16.50 10.49 0.10
N MET A 36 -15.67 11.50 0.40
CA MET A 36 -15.32 11.86 1.77
C MET A 36 -16.52 12.38 2.57
N GLN A 37 -17.38 13.19 1.95
CA GLN A 37 -18.65 13.61 2.54
C GLN A 37 -19.56 12.40 2.79
N CYS A 38 -19.63 11.49 1.82
CA CYS A 38 -20.46 10.30 1.92
C CYS A 38 -20.04 9.35 3.05
N LEU A 39 -18.74 9.28 3.33
CA LEU A 39 -18.17 8.49 4.41
C LEU A 39 -18.02 9.28 5.73
N GLN A 40 -18.55 10.51 5.78
CA GLN A 40 -18.48 11.42 6.92
C GLN A 40 -17.05 11.63 7.44
N CYS A 41 -16.09 11.72 6.52
CA CYS A 41 -14.68 11.96 6.79
C CYS A 41 -14.12 13.17 6.05
N ALA A 42 -15.00 14.05 5.54
CA ALA A 42 -14.60 15.32 4.93
C ALA A 42 -14.05 16.31 5.97
N THR A 43 -14.67 16.36 7.14
CA THR A 43 -14.30 17.20 8.28
C THR A 43 -14.61 16.46 9.59
N PRO A 44 -13.86 16.68 10.68
CA PRO A 44 -12.57 17.39 10.80
C PRO A 44 -11.38 16.61 10.18
N GLU A 45 -10.19 17.22 10.11
CA GLU A 45 -8.98 16.57 9.55
C GLU A 45 -8.61 15.26 10.26
N THR A 46 -8.91 15.15 11.55
CA THR A 46 -8.73 13.91 12.33
C THR A 46 -9.56 12.73 11.81
N LYS A 47 -10.66 12.97 11.08
CA LYS A 47 -11.42 11.92 10.39
C LYS A 47 -10.86 11.61 9.00
N GLN A 48 -10.17 12.56 8.36
CA GLN A 48 -9.57 12.37 7.03
C GLN A 48 -8.47 11.29 7.04
N ILE A 49 -7.76 11.13 8.17
CA ILE A 49 -6.76 10.06 8.32
C ILE A 49 -7.38 8.66 8.30
N GLN A 50 -8.68 8.53 8.59
CA GLN A 50 -9.42 7.27 8.54
C GLN A 50 -10.08 7.00 7.17
N LEU A 51 -9.81 7.82 6.15
CA LEU A 51 -10.43 7.71 4.83
C LEU A 51 -10.24 6.32 4.21
N VAL A 52 -9.02 5.77 4.21
CA VAL A 52 -8.73 4.45 3.63
C VAL A 52 -9.40 3.31 4.39
N PRO A 53 -9.29 3.20 5.74
CA PRO A 53 -10.08 2.23 6.51
C PRO A 53 -11.58 2.27 6.19
N ARG A 54 -12.16 3.48 6.08
CA ARG A 54 -13.59 3.66 5.74
C ARG A 54 -13.90 3.26 4.30
N LEU A 55 -13.04 3.58 3.33
CA LEU A 55 -13.20 3.18 1.92
C LEU A 55 -13.08 1.66 1.74
N LEU A 56 -12.18 1.01 2.45
CA LEU A 56 -11.96 -0.43 2.36
C LEU A 56 -13.20 -1.21 2.78
N GLY A 57 -13.93 -0.76 3.80
CA GLY A 57 -15.12 -1.44 4.30
C GLY A 57 -16.46 -0.81 3.92
N PHE A 58 -16.45 0.40 3.33
CA PHE A 58 -17.62 1.28 3.19
C PHE A 58 -18.40 1.49 4.51
N LYS A 59 -17.71 1.42 5.65
CA LYS A 59 -18.29 1.60 6.98
C LYS A 59 -18.12 3.03 7.45
N VAL A 60 -19.19 3.60 8.00
CA VAL A 60 -19.17 4.88 8.71
C VAL A 60 -19.18 4.56 10.20
N CYS A 61 -18.00 4.57 10.82
CA CYS A 61 -17.83 4.34 12.25
C CYS A 61 -16.67 5.21 12.75
N ASP A 62 -16.77 5.76 13.96
CA ASP A 62 -15.72 6.60 14.54
C ASP A 62 -14.48 5.80 14.97
N GLN A 63 -14.65 4.48 15.23
CA GLN A 63 -13.58 3.51 15.41
C GLN A 63 -13.70 2.39 14.36
N PRO A 64 -13.23 2.61 13.12
CA PRO A 64 -13.33 1.59 12.09
C PRO A 64 -12.32 0.48 12.37
N GLU A 65 -12.79 -0.69 12.82
CA GLU A 65 -12.06 -1.94 12.61
C GLU A 65 -11.89 -2.15 11.10
N ILE A 66 -10.69 -2.50 10.67
CA ILE A 66 -10.43 -2.68 9.24
C ILE A 66 -11.17 -3.90 8.74
N SER A 67 -12.13 -3.62 7.86
CA SER A 67 -12.82 -4.61 7.06
C SER A 67 -12.54 -4.28 5.59
N ILE A 68 -12.13 -5.28 4.82
CA ILE A 68 -11.73 -5.09 3.42
C ILE A 68 -12.74 -5.80 2.53
N CYS A 69 -13.53 -5.02 1.80
CA CYS A 69 -14.33 -5.51 0.68
C CYS A 69 -13.59 -5.32 -0.65
N LEU A 70 -13.94 -6.15 -1.65
CA LEU A 70 -13.31 -6.10 -2.97
C LEU A 70 -13.47 -4.72 -3.63
N GLN A 71 -14.69 -4.17 -3.59
CA GLN A 71 -15.02 -2.88 -4.20
C GLN A 71 -14.26 -1.74 -3.53
N GLY A 72 -14.05 -1.83 -2.22
CA GLY A 72 -13.30 -0.84 -1.44
C GLY A 72 -11.82 -0.84 -1.81
N SER A 73 -11.22 -2.03 -1.93
CA SER A 73 -9.85 -2.17 -2.41
C SER A 73 -9.71 -1.63 -3.84
N LEU A 74 -10.60 -2.00 -4.77
CA LEU A 74 -10.56 -1.51 -6.15
C LEU A 74 -10.71 0.01 -6.22
N LEU A 75 -11.57 0.60 -5.39
CA LEU A 75 -11.75 2.03 -5.30
C LEU A 75 -10.49 2.74 -4.80
N VAL A 76 -9.86 2.25 -3.71
CA VAL A 76 -8.61 2.84 -3.19
C VAL A 76 -7.49 2.72 -4.23
N GLN A 77 -7.36 1.57 -4.89
CA GLN A 77 -6.40 1.38 -5.98
C GLN A 77 -6.62 2.37 -7.14
N ALA A 78 -7.87 2.64 -7.50
CA ALA A 78 -8.20 3.63 -8.51
C ALA A 78 -7.82 5.04 -8.04
N ILE A 79 -8.19 5.43 -6.81
CA ILE A 79 -7.89 6.77 -6.30
C ILE A 79 -6.38 7.01 -6.18
N LEU A 80 -5.58 6.00 -5.82
CA LEU A 80 -4.12 6.12 -5.77
C LEU A 80 -3.48 6.47 -7.13
N LYS A 81 -4.18 6.21 -8.25
CA LYS A 81 -3.76 6.58 -9.61
C LYS A 81 -4.22 7.99 -10.04
N PHE A 82 -4.90 8.73 -9.16
CA PHE A 82 -5.28 10.12 -9.43
C PHE A 82 -4.04 11.00 -9.50
N HIS A 83 -4.15 12.20 -10.08
CA HIS A 83 -3.02 13.12 -10.15
C HIS A 83 -2.60 13.65 -8.77
N LYS A 84 -3.57 13.85 -7.85
CA LYS A 84 -3.32 14.35 -6.49
C LYS A 84 -4.01 13.49 -5.42
N PRO A 85 -3.51 12.27 -5.12
CA PRO A 85 -4.12 11.36 -4.15
C PRO A 85 -3.73 11.65 -2.68
N ILE A 86 -3.39 12.90 -2.36
CA ILE A 86 -2.71 13.29 -1.09
C ILE A 86 -3.49 12.83 0.14
N LYS A 87 -4.82 12.98 0.16
CA LYS A 87 -5.66 12.59 1.31
C LYS A 87 -5.65 11.07 1.54
N VAL A 88 -5.67 10.28 0.46
CA VAL A 88 -5.59 8.81 0.54
C VAL A 88 -4.19 8.36 0.99
N VAL A 89 -3.13 9.00 0.46
CA VAL A 89 -1.75 8.73 0.86
C VAL A 89 -1.56 9.01 2.36
N ASN A 90 -1.99 10.18 2.83
CA ASN A 90 -1.88 10.54 4.24
C ASN A 90 -2.70 9.62 5.12
N SER A 91 -3.87 9.19 4.67
CA SER A 91 -4.67 8.21 5.42
C SER A 91 -3.94 6.88 5.58
N ILE A 92 -3.31 6.34 4.51
CA ILE A 92 -2.50 5.10 4.60
C ILE A 92 -1.33 5.27 5.56
N LEU A 93 -0.62 6.40 5.50
CA LEU A 93 0.56 6.65 6.33
C LEU A 93 0.25 6.79 7.83
N ASN A 94 -0.98 7.14 8.19
CA ASN A 94 -1.43 7.31 9.58
C ASN A 94 -2.16 6.06 10.12
N MET A 95 -2.25 4.97 9.35
CA MET A 95 -2.81 3.72 9.84
C MET A 95 -1.92 3.10 10.91
N LYS A 96 -2.52 2.37 11.86
CA LYS A 96 -1.76 1.64 12.88
C LYS A 96 -0.91 0.55 12.22
N PRO A 97 0.25 0.17 12.80
CA PRO A 97 1.06 -0.91 12.22
C PRO A 97 0.33 -2.26 12.12
N GLN A 98 -0.55 -2.57 13.08
CA GLN A 98 -1.37 -3.80 13.09
C GLN A 98 -2.35 -3.82 11.92
N ASP A 99 -2.98 -2.68 11.66
CA ASP A 99 -3.89 -2.44 10.54
C ASP A 99 -3.18 -2.55 9.18
N LEU A 100 -1.97 -1.99 9.08
CA LEU A 100 -1.12 -2.14 7.90
C LEU A 100 -0.70 -3.59 7.67
N ALA A 101 -0.40 -4.34 8.73
CA ALA A 101 -0.08 -5.75 8.64
C ALA A 101 -1.28 -6.57 8.17
N PHE A 102 -2.47 -6.32 8.72
CA PHE A 102 -3.71 -6.93 8.26
C PHE A 102 -3.97 -6.64 6.77
N LEU A 103 -3.79 -5.39 6.34
CA LEU A 103 -3.95 -5.00 4.94
C LEU A 103 -2.92 -5.70 4.02
N ALA A 104 -1.68 -5.85 4.47
CA ALA A 104 -0.63 -6.49 3.66
C ALA A 104 -0.83 -8.00 3.50
N SER A 105 -1.37 -8.66 4.53
CA SER A 105 -1.66 -10.10 4.55
C SER A 105 -3.02 -10.46 3.94
N HIS A 106 -3.89 -9.48 3.69
CA HIS A 106 -5.20 -9.72 3.09
C HIS A 106 -5.11 -9.84 1.55
N VAL A 107 -5.88 -10.78 0.97
CA VAL A 107 -5.86 -11.07 -0.48
C VAL A 107 -6.17 -9.81 -1.31
N GLN A 108 -7.22 -9.07 -0.96
CA GLN A 108 -7.55 -7.81 -1.65
C GLN A 108 -6.68 -6.64 -1.18
N GLY A 109 -6.12 -6.70 0.03
CA GLY A 109 -5.35 -5.61 0.62
C GLY A 109 -3.94 -5.47 0.02
N CYS A 110 -3.33 -6.58 -0.38
CA CYS A 110 -2.01 -6.56 -1.04
C CYS A 110 -1.98 -5.69 -2.30
N HIS A 111 -3.10 -5.61 -3.02
CA HIS A 111 -3.22 -4.80 -4.23
C HIS A 111 -3.24 -3.30 -3.93
N VAL A 112 -3.67 -2.88 -2.74
CA VAL A 112 -3.59 -1.48 -2.30
C VAL A 112 -2.13 -1.07 -2.12
N PHE A 113 -1.32 -1.91 -1.47
CA PHE A 113 0.12 -1.69 -1.36
C PHE A 113 0.79 -1.64 -2.73
N HIS A 114 0.47 -2.59 -3.61
CA HIS A 114 0.99 -2.59 -4.97
C HIS A 114 0.63 -1.29 -5.71
N ALA A 115 -0.61 -0.82 -5.63
CA ALA A 115 -1.05 0.44 -6.24
C ALA A 115 -0.33 1.66 -5.63
N PHE A 116 -0.05 1.65 -4.33
CA PHE A 116 0.66 2.74 -3.66
C PHE A 116 2.10 2.88 -4.16
N PHE A 117 2.84 1.76 -4.25
CA PHE A 117 4.23 1.79 -4.70
C PHE A 117 4.38 1.93 -6.22
N SER A 118 3.42 1.44 -7.01
CA SER A 118 3.41 1.60 -8.48
C SER A 118 2.89 2.96 -8.96
N SER A 119 2.19 3.73 -8.12
CA SER A 119 1.69 5.04 -8.53
C SER A 119 2.82 6.06 -8.68
N ASN A 120 2.82 6.77 -9.81
CA ASN A 120 3.74 7.87 -10.11
C ASN A 120 3.36 9.17 -9.38
N SER A 121 2.10 9.29 -8.94
CA SER A 121 1.61 10.45 -8.19
C SER A 121 2.03 10.42 -6.72
N VAL A 122 2.48 9.27 -6.22
CA VAL A 122 2.97 9.10 -4.85
C VAL A 122 4.47 9.37 -4.82
N GLY A 123 4.87 10.44 -4.15
CA GLY A 123 6.28 10.83 -4.04
C GLY A 123 7.12 9.81 -3.26
N GLU A 124 8.42 9.76 -3.57
CA GLU A 124 9.36 8.81 -2.95
C GLU A 124 9.44 8.96 -1.42
N LYS A 125 9.30 10.20 -0.91
CA LYS A 125 9.24 10.48 0.54
C LYS A 125 8.06 9.78 1.23
N SER A 126 6.89 9.71 0.58
CA SER A 126 5.73 9.00 1.13
C SER A 126 5.92 7.49 1.08
N LYS A 127 6.61 6.97 0.06
CA LYS A 127 6.99 5.55 -0.05
C LYS A 127 7.96 5.15 1.06
N ASP A 128 8.97 5.98 1.33
CA ASP A 128 9.93 5.76 2.43
C ASP A 128 9.22 5.78 3.79
N LYS A 129 8.35 6.77 4.05
CA LYS A 129 7.54 6.82 5.27
C LYS A 129 6.70 5.55 5.46
N LEU A 130 6.07 5.04 4.41
CA LEU A 130 5.29 3.80 4.51
C LEU A 130 6.16 2.60 4.88
N ILE A 131 7.35 2.47 4.28
CA ILE A 131 8.31 1.41 4.63
C ILE A 131 8.72 1.51 6.10
N GLN A 132 8.98 2.72 6.61
CA GLN A 132 9.29 2.94 8.01
C GLN A 132 8.12 2.57 8.94
N SER A 133 6.87 2.89 8.56
CA SER A 133 5.67 2.49 9.31
C SER A 133 5.47 0.97 9.36
N LEU A 134 6.03 0.21 8.39
CA LEU A 134 6.00 -1.26 8.39
C LEU A 134 7.07 -1.89 9.27
N LYS A 135 8.11 -1.15 9.69
CA LYS A 135 9.18 -1.66 10.57
C LYS A 135 8.66 -2.44 11.78
N PRO A 136 7.76 -1.90 12.62
CA PRO A 136 7.31 -2.61 13.83
C PRO A 136 6.49 -3.89 13.56
N CYS A 137 5.96 -4.08 12.34
CA CYS A 137 5.15 -5.24 11.99
C CYS A 137 5.74 -6.11 10.88
N ILE A 138 7.00 -5.86 10.48
CA ILE A 138 7.64 -6.53 9.34
C ILE A 138 7.74 -8.04 9.52
N ILE A 139 8.01 -8.51 10.74
CA ILE A 139 8.09 -9.93 11.08
C ILE A 139 6.73 -10.60 10.87
N ASN A 140 5.66 -9.99 11.38
CA ASN A 140 4.30 -10.54 11.26
C ASN A 140 3.87 -10.65 9.80
N ILE A 141 4.17 -9.63 8.99
CA ILE A 141 3.86 -9.64 7.54
C ILE A 141 4.69 -10.69 6.82
N ALA A 142 6.00 -10.78 7.09
CA ALA A 142 6.89 -11.72 6.41
C ALA A 142 6.64 -13.18 6.80
N SER A 143 6.08 -13.42 7.99
CA SER A 143 5.72 -14.76 8.46
C SER A 143 4.43 -15.26 7.81
N ASP A 144 3.51 -14.34 7.51
CA ASP A 144 2.27 -14.66 6.79
C ASP A 144 2.52 -15.06 5.32
N ARG A 145 1.72 -16.02 4.82
CA ARG A 145 1.85 -16.53 3.45
C ARG A 145 1.60 -15.45 2.41
N ASN A 146 0.57 -14.63 2.60
CA ASN A 146 0.23 -13.55 1.67
C ASN A 146 1.10 -12.33 1.92
N GLY A 147 1.37 -12.00 3.18
CA GLY A 147 2.22 -10.87 3.56
C GLY A 147 3.63 -10.97 2.97
N CYS A 148 4.26 -12.15 3.00
CA CYS A 148 5.56 -12.38 2.37
C CYS A 148 5.52 -12.12 0.84
N LEU A 149 4.46 -12.57 0.17
CA LEU A 149 4.26 -12.31 -1.27
C LEU A 149 4.06 -10.82 -1.53
N THR A 150 3.32 -10.12 -0.67
CA THR A 150 3.12 -8.67 -0.73
C THR A 150 4.46 -7.93 -0.64
N LEU A 151 5.29 -8.23 0.37
CA LEU A 151 6.62 -7.64 0.52
C LEU A 151 7.51 -7.94 -0.69
N SER A 152 7.47 -9.19 -1.18
CA SER A 152 8.21 -9.62 -2.37
C SER A 152 7.80 -8.88 -3.64
N ARG A 153 6.52 -8.54 -3.80
CA ARG A 153 6.00 -7.76 -4.94
C ARG A 153 6.37 -6.29 -4.82
N ILE A 154 6.22 -5.71 -3.63
CA ILE A 154 6.61 -4.33 -3.35
C ILE A 154 8.11 -4.16 -3.63
N TRP A 155 8.95 -5.09 -3.19
CA TRP A 155 10.40 -5.07 -3.41
C TRP A 155 10.79 -4.85 -4.87
N MET A 156 10.05 -5.44 -5.81
CA MET A 156 10.30 -5.27 -7.25
C MET A 156 9.98 -3.86 -7.77
N LEU A 157 9.11 -3.12 -7.09
CA LEU A 157 8.68 -1.77 -7.45
C LEU A 157 9.52 -0.66 -6.79
N LEU A 158 10.35 -1.01 -5.80
CA LEU A 158 11.14 -0.03 -5.05
C LEU A 158 12.35 0.47 -5.84
N SER A 159 12.63 1.77 -5.73
CA SER A 159 13.91 2.36 -6.14
C SER A 159 15.05 1.79 -5.29
N ILE A 160 16.29 1.91 -5.77
CA ILE A 160 17.45 1.41 -5.02
C ILE A 160 17.56 2.03 -3.61
N LYS A 161 17.20 3.31 -3.47
CA LYS A 161 17.19 4.02 -2.18
C LYS A 161 16.21 3.38 -1.20
N LEU A 162 14.97 3.15 -1.64
CA LEU A 162 13.93 2.52 -0.82
C LEU A 162 14.25 1.05 -0.52
N LYS A 163 14.86 0.32 -1.46
CA LYS A 163 15.36 -1.04 -1.23
C LYS A 163 16.42 -1.05 -0.13
N THR A 164 17.33 -0.07 -0.09
CA THR A 164 18.31 0.06 1.00
C THR A 164 17.62 0.31 2.34
N THR A 165 16.62 1.20 2.42
CA THR A 165 15.84 1.42 3.65
C THR A 165 15.19 0.12 4.14
N MET A 166 14.51 -0.59 3.23
CA MET A 166 13.84 -1.85 3.57
C MET A 166 14.83 -2.97 3.92
N ALA A 167 15.99 -3.05 3.24
CA ALA A 167 17.06 -3.99 3.58
C ALA A 167 17.58 -3.76 4.99
N ASN A 168 17.82 -2.50 5.38
CA ASN A 168 18.26 -2.17 6.74
C ASN A 168 17.26 -2.64 7.81
N ILE A 169 15.96 -2.52 7.55
CA ILE A 169 14.91 -3.04 8.45
C ILE A 169 14.98 -4.57 8.53
N LEU A 170 15.13 -5.25 7.39
CA LEU A 170 15.19 -6.72 7.33
C LEU A 170 16.46 -7.29 8.00
N VAL A 171 17.60 -6.58 7.95
CA VAL A 171 18.84 -6.98 8.63
C VAL A 171 18.67 -6.96 10.16
N GLN A 172 17.94 -5.99 10.70
CA GLN A 172 17.70 -5.90 12.14
C GLN A 172 16.92 -7.11 12.66
N GLU A 173 15.99 -7.64 11.85
CA GLU A 173 15.11 -8.76 12.21
C GLU A 173 15.51 -10.09 11.57
N GLU A 174 16.73 -10.20 11.04
CA GLU A 174 17.19 -11.37 10.26
C GLU A 174 17.08 -12.68 11.04
N LYS A 175 17.46 -12.68 12.33
CA LYS A 175 17.44 -13.89 13.17
C LYS A 175 16.03 -14.46 13.30
N SER A 176 15.05 -13.60 13.51
CA SER A 176 13.64 -13.96 13.63
C SER A 176 13.04 -14.39 12.28
N LEU A 177 13.43 -13.72 11.19
CA LEU A 177 12.95 -14.04 9.84
C LEU A 177 13.55 -15.33 9.26
N ASN A 178 14.80 -15.66 9.59
CA ASN A 178 15.44 -16.90 9.14
C ASN A 178 14.81 -18.15 9.76
N ALA A 179 14.21 -18.03 10.94
CA ALA A 179 13.47 -19.12 11.58
C ALA A 179 12.19 -19.49 10.82
N ASN A 180 11.61 -18.55 10.07
CA ASN A 180 10.38 -18.76 9.32
C ASN A 180 10.71 -19.09 7.85
N SER A 181 10.11 -20.13 7.28
CA SER A 181 10.34 -20.52 5.88
C SER A 181 10.02 -19.39 4.89
N ASN A 182 8.90 -18.69 5.12
CA ASN A 182 8.48 -17.52 4.34
C ASN A 182 9.43 -16.33 4.50
N GLY A 183 9.89 -16.07 5.73
CA GLY A 183 10.85 -15.00 6.02
C GLY A 183 12.21 -15.28 5.38
N ASN A 184 12.70 -16.52 5.47
CA ASN A 184 13.93 -16.97 4.82
C ASN A 184 13.88 -16.79 3.30
N ALA A 185 12.76 -17.16 2.67
CA ALA A 185 12.55 -16.95 1.24
C ALA A 185 12.60 -15.45 0.85
N LEU A 186 12.00 -14.58 1.67
CA LEU A 186 12.08 -13.13 1.48
C LEU A 186 13.52 -12.61 1.62
N LEU A 187 14.25 -13.01 2.66
CA LEU A 187 15.65 -12.61 2.89
C LEU A 187 16.56 -13.02 1.73
N ARG A 188 16.38 -14.24 1.21
CA ARG A 188 17.10 -14.72 0.02
C ARG A 188 16.77 -13.87 -1.20
N LYS A 189 15.49 -13.56 -1.44
CA LYS A 189 15.04 -12.74 -2.57
C LYS A 189 15.55 -11.30 -2.48
N CYS A 190 15.62 -10.73 -1.28
CA CYS A 190 16.20 -9.42 -1.02
C CYS A 190 17.74 -9.43 -1.05
N GLY A 191 18.38 -10.60 -1.10
CA GLY A 191 19.84 -10.71 -1.15
C GLY A 191 20.53 -10.16 0.10
N ILE A 192 19.91 -10.28 1.28
CA ILE A 192 20.39 -9.63 2.52
C ILE A 192 21.81 -10.08 2.91
N PHE A 193 22.20 -11.30 2.56
CA PHE A 193 23.57 -11.80 2.73
C PHE A 193 24.62 -10.96 2.00
N PHE A 194 24.34 -10.55 0.75
CA PHE A 194 25.24 -9.69 -0.02
C PHE A 194 25.20 -8.27 0.51
N PHE A 195 24.05 -7.78 0.97
CA PHE A 195 23.95 -6.45 1.58
C PHE A 195 24.86 -6.28 2.80
N LYS A 196 25.01 -7.32 3.64
CA LYS A 196 25.88 -7.29 4.83
C LYS A 196 27.37 -7.37 4.48
N LYS A 197 27.73 -8.11 3.43
CA LYS A 197 29.13 -8.34 3.04
C LYS A 197 29.68 -7.24 2.13
N ASP A 198 28.88 -6.80 1.16
CA ASP A 198 29.30 -5.88 0.10
C ASP A 198 28.08 -5.13 -0.45
N ILE A 199 27.86 -3.93 0.08
CA ILE A 199 26.72 -3.08 -0.29
C ILE A 199 26.80 -2.65 -1.77
N GLU A 200 28.01 -2.52 -2.34
CA GLU A 200 28.19 -2.08 -3.73
C GLU A 200 27.79 -3.19 -4.70
N LYS A 201 28.29 -4.41 -4.50
CA LYS A 201 27.85 -5.57 -5.30
C LYS A 201 26.35 -5.84 -5.17
N TRP A 202 25.80 -5.63 -3.98
CA TRP A 202 24.36 -5.75 -3.78
C TRP A 202 23.58 -4.69 -4.58
N LYS A 203 24.05 -3.44 -4.59
CA LYS A 203 23.42 -2.38 -5.39
C LYS A 203 23.48 -2.68 -6.89
N GLU A 204 24.61 -3.19 -7.40
CA GLU A 204 24.75 -3.63 -8.78
C GLU A 204 23.76 -4.76 -9.13
N MET A 205 23.69 -5.80 -8.30
CA MET A 205 22.73 -6.89 -8.47
C MET A 205 21.28 -6.38 -8.49
N MET A 206 20.95 -5.45 -7.60
CA MET A 206 19.60 -4.88 -7.48
C MET A 206 19.25 -3.94 -8.64
N ASN A 207 20.23 -3.22 -9.21
CA ASN A 207 20.05 -2.39 -10.41
C ASN A 207 19.80 -3.26 -11.66
N ASN A 208 20.51 -4.38 -11.77
CA ASN A 208 20.32 -5.35 -12.85
C ASN A 208 18.93 -6.03 -12.79
N LEU A 209 18.43 -6.31 -11.59
CA LEU A 209 17.07 -6.82 -11.35
C LEU A 209 15.96 -5.80 -11.67
N SER A 210 16.23 -4.49 -11.57
CA SER A 210 15.27 -3.47 -12.03
C SER A 210 15.28 -3.27 -13.54
N CYS A 211 16.43 -3.45 -14.21
CA CYS A 211 16.55 -3.31 -15.67
C CYS A 211 15.94 -4.47 -16.48
N SER A 212 15.84 -5.66 -15.90
CA SER A 212 15.18 -6.81 -16.56
C SER A 212 13.64 -6.70 -16.59
N ASN A 213 13.05 -5.91 -15.69
CA ASN A 213 11.59 -5.71 -15.64
C ASN A 213 11.07 -4.59 -16.55
N THR A 214 11.94 -3.69 -17.04
CA THR A 214 11.57 -2.66 -18.03
C THR A 214 11.52 -3.19 -19.47
N LYS A 215 12.01 -4.41 -19.73
CA LYS A 215 11.98 -5.04 -21.07
C LYS A 215 10.75 -5.92 -21.33
N LYS A 216 9.79 -5.97 -20.41
CA LYS A 216 8.49 -6.64 -20.59
C LYS A 216 7.35 -5.65 -20.30
N LEU A 217 7.24 -4.63 -21.14
CA LEU A 217 6.05 -3.81 -21.33
C LEU A 217 5.67 -3.90 -22.80
#